data_AF-A0A847F9K1-F1
#
_entry.id   AF-A0A847F9K1-F1
#
_cell.length_a   1.000
_cell.length_b   1.000
_cell.length_c   1.000
_cell.angle_alpha   90.00
_cell.angle_beta   90.00
_cell.angle_gamma   90.00
#
_symmetry.space_group_name_H-M   'P 1'
#
loop_
_entity.id
_entity.type
_entity.pdbx_description
1 polymer ?
#
loop_
_entity_poly.entity_id
_entity_poly.type
_entity_poly.pdbx_seq_one_letter_code
_entity_poly.pdbx_strand_id
1 'polypeptide(L)'
;MDNIDNLQLTDELETRSFNELHSLKYLSEGLWFLYHQVIKLEKQVTDNIGDGRSCFICGNAPQLYKIPQGLVACAFHWYSVSVCNYVRLVGWLGNDNDPKKAKDYLERVLPEVYLWRNKIGAHFAITDPYKDDSEADLKTSTIFPLSFEDNAFYASSLILSLNSKGKSSTSRQDMRWSLTKTHQMLTLRYWPDKFQG
;
A
#
# COMPACT_ATOMS: atom_id res chain seq x y z
N MET A 1 6.93 -15.81 8.21
CA MET A 1 8.13 -15.85 7.33
C MET A 1 7.69 -15.94 5.88
N ASP A 2 8.60 -15.83 4.91
CA ASP A 2 8.27 -15.82 3.46
C ASP A 2 8.30 -17.24 2.88
N ASN A 3 7.15 -17.71 2.41
CA ASN A 3 6.98 -19.05 1.85
C ASN A 3 7.31 -19.14 0.35
N ILE A 4 7.38 -18.02 -0.37
CA ILE A 4 7.66 -17.99 -1.81
C ILE A 4 9.17 -17.93 -2.06
N ASP A 5 9.87 -17.02 -1.37
CA ASP A 5 11.33 -16.90 -1.49
C ASP A 5 12.07 -17.82 -0.50
N ASN A 6 11.32 -18.64 0.25
CA ASN A 6 11.81 -19.57 1.27
C ASN A 6 12.76 -18.92 2.29
N LEU A 7 12.42 -17.71 2.74
CA LEU A 7 13.15 -17.07 3.84
C LEU A 7 12.66 -17.71 5.13
N GLN A 8 13.44 -18.61 5.71
CA GLN A 8 13.16 -19.26 6.98
C GLN A 8 13.99 -18.63 8.10
N LEU A 9 13.45 -18.67 9.32
CA LEU A 9 14.25 -18.36 10.50
C LEU A 9 15.05 -19.61 10.87
N THR A 10 16.33 -19.43 11.20
CA THR A 10 17.08 -20.46 11.92
C THR A 10 16.66 -20.48 13.38
N ASP A 11 16.73 -21.62 14.06
CA ASP A 11 16.40 -21.76 15.49
C ASP A 11 17.15 -20.75 16.40
N GLU A 12 18.40 -20.42 16.04
CA GLU A 12 19.22 -19.45 16.77
C GLU A 12 18.68 -18.01 16.62
N LEU A 13 18.27 -17.62 15.40
CA LEU A 13 17.64 -16.32 15.13
C LEU A 13 16.26 -16.23 15.77
N GLU A 14 15.46 -17.29 15.73
CA GLU A 14 14.14 -17.30 16.37
C GLU A 14 14.23 -17.02 17.88
N THR A 15 15.21 -17.64 18.54
CA THR A 15 15.45 -17.46 19.98
C THR A 15 15.88 -16.02 20.33
N ARG A 16 16.64 -15.35 19.45
CA ARG A 16 17.18 -14.01 19.70
C ARG A 16 16.29 -12.87 19.22
N SER A 17 15.38 -13.12 18.28
CA SER A 17 14.55 -12.10 17.62
C SER A 17 13.15 -11.96 18.22
N PHE A 18 13.00 -12.19 19.53
CA PHE A 18 11.69 -12.17 20.20
C PHE A 18 10.89 -10.88 19.93
N ASN A 19 11.55 -9.71 20.04
CA ASN A 19 10.89 -8.41 19.86
C ASN A 19 10.45 -8.18 18.41
N GLU A 20 11.27 -8.60 17.45
CA GLU A 20 11.01 -8.46 16.03
C GLU A 20 9.89 -9.39 15.57
N LEU A 21 9.88 -10.63 16.06
CA LEU A 21 8.78 -11.56 15.81
C LEU A 21 7.46 -11.05 16.41
N HIS A 22 7.53 -10.45 17.60
CA HIS A 22 6.36 -9.83 18.21
C HIS A 22 5.89 -8.60 17.41
N SER A 23 6.83 -7.79 16.89
CA SER A 23 6.52 -6.66 16.01
C SER A 23 5.87 -7.11 14.71
N LEU A 24 6.34 -8.22 14.10
CA LEU A 24 5.67 -8.82 12.94
C LEU A 24 4.24 -9.23 13.28
N LYS A 25 3.98 -9.78 14.47
CA LYS A 25 2.62 -10.12 14.89
C LYS A 25 1.72 -8.88 14.96
N TYR A 26 2.14 -7.82 15.64
CA TYR A 26 1.37 -6.57 15.74
C TYR A 26 1.10 -5.94 14.37
N LEU A 27 2.11 -5.89 13.52
CA LEU A 27 1.99 -5.38 12.16
C LEU A 27 1.00 -6.24 11.36
N SER A 28 1.07 -7.57 11.48
CA SER A 28 0.12 -8.46 10.78
C SER A 28 -1.33 -8.23 11.22
N GLU A 29 -1.58 -8.07 12.53
CA GLU A 29 -2.91 -7.80 13.06
C GLU A 29 -3.47 -6.47 12.54
N GLY A 30 -2.64 -5.41 12.53
CA GLY A 30 -3.01 -4.11 11.95
C GLY A 30 -3.29 -4.18 10.46
N LEU A 31 -2.48 -4.93 9.69
CA LEU A 31 -2.69 -5.11 8.25
C LEU A 31 -4.01 -5.82 7.95
N TRP A 32 -4.33 -6.90 8.68
CA TRP A 32 -5.61 -7.60 8.55
C TRP A 32 -6.79 -6.71 8.95
N PHE A 33 -6.65 -5.92 10.01
CA PHE A 33 -7.69 -4.97 10.40
C PHE A 33 -8.01 -3.99 9.25
N LEU A 34 -6.99 -3.35 8.69
CA LEU A 34 -7.15 -2.38 7.59
C LEU A 34 -7.74 -3.04 6.34
N TYR A 35 -7.24 -4.23 5.97
CA TYR A 35 -7.78 -5.03 4.87
C TYR A 35 -9.28 -5.26 5.02
N HIS A 36 -9.72 -5.75 6.19
CA HIS A 36 -11.13 -6.02 6.46
C HIS A 36 -12.01 -4.77 6.48
N GLN A 37 -11.48 -3.61 6.89
CA GLN A 37 -12.23 -2.35 6.81
C GLN A 37 -12.46 -1.95 5.35
N VAL A 38 -11.42 -2.02 4.52
CA VAL A 38 -11.50 -1.56 3.13
C VAL A 38 -12.32 -2.51 2.26
N ILE A 39 -12.15 -3.84 2.39
CA ILE A 39 -12.90 -4.80 1.56
C ILE A 39 -14.42 -4.72 1.79
N LYS A 40 -14.87 -4.39 3.01
CA LYS A 40 -16.29 -4.15 3.30
C LYS A 40 -16.83 -2.95 2.53
N LEU A 41 -16.04 -1.89 2.44
CA LEU A 41 -16.41 -0.68 1.71
C LEU A 41 -16.34 -0.91 0.19
N GLU A 42 -15.36 -1.66 -0.30
CA GLU A 42 -15.29 -2.07 -1.71
C GLU A 42 -16.51 -2.89 -2.12
N LYS A 43 -16.95 -3.81 -1.26
CA LYS A 43 -18.20 -4.55 -1.47
C LYS A 43 -19.40 -3.60 -1.52
N GLN A 44 -19.51 -2.65 -0.60
CA GLN A 44 -20.61 -1.68 -0.60
C GLN A 44 -20.64 -0.86 -1.90
N VAL A 45 -19.47 -0.43 -2.41
CA VAL A 45 -19.39 0.30 -3.69
C VAL A 45 -19.80 -0.60 -4.85
N THR A 46 -19.33 -1.85 -4.86
CA THR A 46 -19.73 -2.84 -5.87
C THR A 46 -21.24 -3.05 -5.89
N ASP A 47 -21.85 -3.23 -4.72
CA ASP A 47 -23.30 -3.37 -4.57
C ASP A 47 -24.05 -2.10 -5.06
N ASN A 48 -23.49 -0.90 -4.87
CA ASN A 48 -24.03 0.37 -5.38
C ASN A 48 -23.94 0.51 -6.92
N ILE A 49 -22.95 -0.12 -7.55
CA ILE A 49 -22.76 -0.10 -9.03
C ILE A 49 -23.77 -1.04 -9.70
N GLY A 50 -24.04 -2.19 -9.06
CA GLY A 50 -24.88 -3.26 -9.58
C GLY A 50 -24.10 -4.30 -10.39
N ASP A 51 -24.59 -5.55 -10.36
CA ASP A 51 -23.90 -6.71 -10.93
C ASP A 51 -23.57 -6.58 -12.43
N GLY A 52 -22.40 -7.07 -12.82
CA GLY A 52 -21.96 -7.17 -14.21
C GLY A 52 -21.52 -5.86 -14.85
N ARG A 53 -21.39 -4.77 -14.08
CA ARG A 53 -20.94 -3.46 -14.58
C ARG A 53 -19.56 -3.13 -14.01
N SER A 54 -18.63 -2.76 -14.89
CA SER A 54 -17.35 -2.15 -14.49
C SER A 54 -17.37 -0.67 -14.85
N CYS A 55 -16.92 0.18 -13.92
CA CYS A 55 -16.72 1.59 -14.19
C CYS A 55 -15.56 2.13 -13.36
N PHE A 56 -14.86 3.10 -13.93
CA PHE A 56 -13.90 3.92 -13.22
C PHE A 56 -14.67 5.00 -12.45
N ILE A 57 -14.55 5.01 -11.12
CA ILE A 57 -15.23 5.96 -10.24
C ILE A 57 -14.20 6.72 -9.41
N CYS A 58 -14.35 8.04 -9.30
CA CYS A 58 -13.54 8.85 -8.39
C CYS A 58 -14.32 10.09 -7.91
N GLY A 59 -13.81 10.74 -6.86
CA GLY A 59 -14.36 12.00 -6.38
C GLY A 59 -15.76 11.89 -5.79
N ASN A 60 -16.70 12.71 -6.26
CA ASN A 60 -18.06 12.83 -5.71
C ASN A 60 -19.11 11.98 -6.44
N ALA A 61 -18.68 10.92 -7.13
CA ALA A 61 -19.59 10.06 -7.87
C ALA A 61 -20.71 9.48 -6.96
N PRO A 62 -21.96 9.35 -7.47
CA PRO A 62 -23.10 8.87 -6.67
C PRO A 62 -22.89 7.50 -6.01
N GLN A 63 -22.11 6.62 -6.63
CA GLN A 63 -21.80 5.27 -6.14
C GLN A 63 -20.92 5.31 -4.88
N LEU A 64 -20.20 6.41 -4.65
CA LEU A 64 -19.40 6.64 -3.45
C LEU A 64 -20.20 7.38 -2.36
N TYR A 65 -21.50 7.62 -2.57
CA TYR A 65 -22.35 8.23 -1.56
C TYR A 65 -22.36 7.39 -0.27
N LYS A 66 -22.19 8.05 0.88
CA LYS A 66 -22.04 7.44 2.23
C LYS A 66 -20.80 6.57 2.44
N ILE A 67 -19.92 6.43 1.46
CA ILE A 67 -18.61 5.82 1.69
C ILE A 67 -17.75 6.85 2.44
N PRO A 68 -17.13 6.48 3.58
CA PRO A 68 -16.28 7.39 4.34
C PRO A 68 -14.92 7.56 3.65
N GLN A 69 -14.89 8.22 2.49
CA GLN A 69 -13.71 8.30 1.62
C GLN A 69 -12.44 8.79 2.35
N GLY A 70 -12.57 9.71 3.30
CA GLY A 70 -11.45 10.16 4.14
C GLY A 70 -10.83 9.04 4.98
N LEU A 71 -11.65 8.14 5.55
CA LEU A 71 -11.14 6.97 6.27
C LEU A 71 -10.52 5.95 5.32
N VAL A 72 -11.07 5.78 4.11
CA VAL A 72 -10.46 4.91 3.09
C VAL A 72 -9.08 5.45 2.71
N ALA A 73 -8.95 6.75 2.46
CA ALA A 73 -7.68 7.39 2.18
C ALA A 73 -6.68 7.19 3.34
N CYS A 74 -7.09 7.46 4.59
CA CYS A 74 -6.25 7.19 5.76
C CYS A 74 -5.83 5.72 5.86
N ALA A 75 -6.72 4.77 5.53
CA ALA A 75 -6.38 3.36 5.53
C ALA A 75 -5.27 3.03 4.54
N PHE A 76 -5.23 3.63 3.35
CA PHE A 76 -4.13 3.48 2.39
C PHE A 76 -2.80 4.02 2.96
N HIS A 77 -2.83 5.20 3.60
CA HIS A 77 -1.65 5.75 4.26
C HIS A 77 -1.12 4.82 5.36
N TRP A 78 -1.97 4.45 6.32
CA TRP A 78 -1.59 3.59 7.44
C TRP A 78 -1.12 2.22 6.95
N TYR A 79 -1.82 1.64 5.97
CA TYR A 79 -1.45 0.36 5.39
C TYR A 79 -0.09 0.41 4.71
N SER A 80 0.18 1.43 3.88
CA SER A 80 1.45 1.56 3.17
C SER A 80 2.66 1.57 4.12
N VAL A 81 2.53 2.24 5.27
CA VAL A 81 3.58 2.30 6.28
C VAL A 81 3.73 0.95 6.97
N SER A 82 2.62 0.39 7.47
CA SER A 82 2.62 -0.89 8.18
C SER A 82 3.13 -2.04 7.31
N VAL A 83 2.73 -2.08 6.03
CA VAL A 83 3.09 -3.17 5.13
C VAL A 83 4.55 -3.08 4.71
N CYS A 84 5.07 -1.87 4.44
CA CYS A 84 6.48 -1.68 4.17
C CYS A 84 7.34 -2.08 5.37
N ASN A 85 6.91 -1.74 6.59
CA ASN A 85 7.61 -2.14 7.82
C ASN A 85 7.57 -3.66 8.01
N TYR A 86 6.42 -4.30 7.77
CA TYR A 86 6.29 -5.76 7.88
C TYR A 86 7.23 -6.48 6.90
N VAL A 87 7.15 -6.13 5.61
CA VAL A 87 7.97 -6.75 4.56
C VAL A 87 9.45 -6.50 4.79
N ARG A 88 9.83 -5.28 5.20
CA ARG A 88 11.22 -4.97 5.53
C ARG A 88 11.73 -5.77 6.71
N LEU A 89 10.92 -5.97 7.74
CA LEU A 89 11.31 -6.73 8.92
C LEU A 89 11.43 -8.23 8.62
N VAL A 90 10.56 -8.78 7.77
CA VAL A 90 10.74 -10.14 7.23
C VAL A 90 12.05 -10.27 6.44
N GLY A 91 12.31 -9.31 5.55
CA GLY A 91 13.56 -9.27 4.79
C GLY A 91 14.79 -9.14 5.68
N TRP A 92 14.72 -8.34 6.74
CA TRP A 92 15.79 -8.18 7.72
C TRP A 92 16.08 -9.48 8.47
N LEU A 93 15.05 -10.12 9.02
CA LEU A 93 15.19 -11.40 9.74
C LEU A 93 15.67 -12.52 8.82
N GLY A 94 15.17 -12.59 7.59
CA GLY A 94 15.53 -13.63 6.61
C GLY A 94 16.89 -13.43 5.93
N ASN A 95 17.59 -12.32 6.20
CA ASN A 95 18.87 -12.00 5.57
C ASN A 95 19.92 -11.59 6.60
N ASP A 96 20.01 -12.33 7.72
CA ASP A 96 21.02 -12.14 8.77
C ASP A 96 21.10 -10.70 9.30
N ASN A 97 19.95 -10.05 9.43
CA ASN A 97 19.82 -8.69 9.94
C ASN A 97 20.52 -7.61 9.09
N ASP A 98 20.76 -7.89 7.80
CA ASP A 98 21.38 -6.94 6.85
C ASP A 98 20.36 -5.87 6.40
N PRO A 99 20.57 -4.57 6.75
CA PRO A 99 19.64 -3.51 6.40
C PRO A 99 19.52 -3.23 4.91
N LYS A 100 20.58 -3.48 4.13
CA LYS A 100 20.60 -3.30 2.69
C LYS A 100 19.80 -4.39 2.01
N LYS A 101 20.04 -5.66 2.36
CA LYS A 101 19.26 -6.78 1.82
C LYS A 101 17.79 -6.68 2.21
N ALA A 102 17.48 -6.22 3.42
CA ALA A 102 16.09 -5.96 3.85
C ALA A 102 15.39 -4.91 2.98
N LYS A 103 16.12 -3.86 2.57
CA LYS A 103 15.62 -2.83 1.65
C LYS A 103 15.43 -3.40 0.24
N ASP A 104 16.44 -4.09 -0.30
CA ASP A 104 16.39 -4.70 -1.63
C ASP A 104 15.24 -5.72 -1.73
N TYR A 105 14.99 -6.47 -0.66
CA TYR A 105 13.85 -7.37 -0.52
C TYR A 105 12.50 -6.61 -0.57
N LEU A 106 12.35 -5.53 0.19
CA LEU A 106 11.15 -4.70 0.17
C LEU A 106 10.86 -4.12 -1.22
N GLU A 107 11.87 -3.55 -1.87
CA GLU A 107 11.73 -2.96 -3.21
C GLU A 107 11.29 -3.99 -4.25
N ARG A 108 11.75 -5.24 -4.11
CA ARG A 108 11.36 -6.33 -5.00
C ARG A 108 9.95 -6.87 -4.73
N VAL A 109 9.54 -6.96 -3.47
CA VAL A 109 8.25 -7.55 -3.09
C VAL A 109 7.08 -6.56 -3.20
N LEU A 110 7.32 -5.27 -2.94
CA LEU A 110 6.30 -4.22 -2.96
C LEU A 110 6.78 -2.93 -3.66
N PRO A 111 7.20 -2.99 -4.93
CA PRO A 111 7.77 -1.83 -5.61
C PRO A 111 6.83 -0.63 -5.65
N GLU A 112 5.57 -0.82 -6.04
CA GLU A 112 4.60 0.28 -6.20
C GLU A 112 4.23 0.90 -4.85
N VAL A 113 4.01 0.07 -3.82
CA VAL A 113 3.63 0.54 -2.48
C VAL A 113 4.81 1.24 -1.81
N TYR A 114 6.02 0.71 -1.95
CA TYR A 114 7.24 1.34 -1.44
C TYR A 114 7.45 2.71 -2.07
N LEU A 115 7.34 2.78 -3.40
CA LEU A 115 7.51 4.02 -4.13
C LEU A 115 6.43 5.03 -3.76
N TRP A 116 5.15 4.62 -3.75
CA TRP A 116 4.03 5.45 -3.33
C TRP A 116 4.20 5.97 -1.89
N ARG A 117 4.59 5.10 -0.96
CA ARG A 117 4.83 5.50 0.45
C ARG A 117 5.89 6.57 0.54
N ASN A 118 6.97 6.48 -0.24
CA ASN A 118 8.06 7.45 -0.19
C ASN A 118 7.74 8.75 -0.90
N LYS A 119 6.97 8.73 -1.99
CA LYS A 119 6.70 9.90 -2.83
C LYS A 119 5.40 10.63 -2.51
N ILE A 120 4.42 9.92 -1.97
CA ILE A 120 3.09 10.45 -1.69
C ILE A 120 2.78 10.30 -0.20
N GLY A 121 2.90 9.08 0.34
CA GLY A 121 2.57 8.78 1.73
C GLY A 121 3.39 9.58 2.75
N ALA A 122 4.67 9.79 2.48
CA ALA A 122 5.59 10.57 3.31
C ALA A 122 5.37 12.09 3.21
N HIS A 123 4.69 12.56 2.16
CA HIS A 123 4.48 13.99 1.89
C HIS A 123 3.03 14.42 2.11
N PHE A 124 2.30 13.75 3.00
CA PHE A 124 0.91 14.09 3.33
C PHE A 124 0.74 15.53 3.87
N ALA A 125 1.83 16.18 4.27
CA ALA A 125 1.86 17.59 4.66
C ALA A 125 2.59 18.52 3.66
N ILE A 126 3.10 18.02 2.52
CA ILE A 126 3.94 18.75 1.53
C ILE A 126 5.29 19.25 2.09
N THR A 127 5.56 19.11 3.38
CA THR A 127 6.60 19.90 4.07
C THR A 127 8.04 19.45 3.87
N ASP A 128 8.30 18.29 3.25
CA ASP A 128 9.66 17.72 3.20
C ASP A 128 9.97 17.00 1.87
N PRO A 129 10.07 17.71 0.74
CA PRO A 129 10.32 17.12 -0.58
C PRO A 129 11.74 16.55 -0.72
N TYR A 130 11.88 15.42 -1.42
CA TYR A 130 13.18 14.89 -1.87
C TYR A 130 13.69 15.59 -3.14
N LYS A 131 14.99 15.44 -3.42
CA LYS A 131 15.69 16.10 -4.54
C LYS A 131 15.11 15.75 -5.91
N ASP A 132 14.48 14.59 -6.04
CA ASP A 132 13.94 14.02 -7.27
C ASP A 132 12.41 14.08 -7.33
N ASP A 133 11.73 14.71 -6.37
CA ASP A 133 10.29 14.91 -6.41
C ASP A 133 9.93 16.03 -7.39
N SER A 134 9.00 15.77 -8.29
CA SER A 134 8.45 16.81 -9.16
C SER A 134 7.42 17.66 -8.42
N GLU A 135 7.16 18.87 -8.91
CA GLU A 135 6.06 19.71 -8.43
C GLU A 135 4.71 18.97 -8.52
N ALA A 136 4.53 18.15 -9.56
CA ALA A 136 3.33 17.33 -9.74
C ALA A 136 3.22 16.20 -8.69
N ASP A 137 4.33 15.58 -8.28
CA ASP A 137 4.32 14.56 -7.22
C ASP A 137 3.89 15.17 -5.88
N LEU A 138 4.47 16.32 -5.50
CA LEU A 138 4.11 17.05 -4.29
C LEU A 138 2.67 17.55 -4.31
N LYS A 139 2.16 17.97 -5.46
CA LYS A 139 0.75 18.38 -5.58
C LYS A 139 -0.18 17.17 -5.46
N THR A 140 0.20 16.02 -6.02
CA THR A 140 -0.59 14.78 -5.94
C THR A 140 -0.73 14.28 -4.50
N SER A 141 0.25 14.55 -3.62
CA SER A 141 0.17 14.17 -2.20
C SER A 141 -0.94 14.87 -1.41
N THR A 142 -1.50 15.97 -1.94
CA THR A 142 -2.61 16.71 -1.31
C THR A 142 -3.91 16.71 -2.10
N ILE A 143 -3.89 16.18 -3.31
CA ILE A 143 -5.11 16.05 -4.14
C ILE A 143 -5.85 14.74 -3.85
N PHE A 144 -5.26 13.84 -3.07
CA PHE A 144 -5.45 12.38 -3.10
C PHE A 144 -6.91 11.86 -3.21
N PRO A 145 -7.42 11.62 -4.44
CA PRO A 145 -8.68 10.93 -4.66
C PRO A 145 -8.38 9.47 -4.99
N LEU A 146 -8.81 8.55 -4.13
CA LEU A 146 -8.83 7.14 -4.51
C LEU A 146 -9.79 6.97 -5.71
N SER A 147 -9.37 6.18 -6.69
CA SER A 147 -10.31 5.66 -7.68
C SER A 147 -10.88 4.33 -7.20
N PHE A 148 -12.04 3.95 -7.72
CA PHE A 148 -12.60 2.63 -7.59
C PHE A 148 -12.79 2.06 -9.00
N GLU A 149 -12.22 0.89 -9.25
CA GLU A 149 -12.30 0.16 -10.50
C GLU A 149 -12.00 -1.32 -10.24
N ASP A 150 -12.46 -2.24 -11.09
CA ASP A 150 -12.25 -3.69 -10.92
C ASP A 150 -12.54 -4.20 -9.49
N ASN A 151 -13.65 -3.70 -8.92
CA ASN A 151 -14.14 -4.00 -7.57
C ASN A 151 -13.17 -3.66 -6.42
N ALA A 152 -12.22 -2.75 -6.63
CA ALA A 152 -11.27 -2.34 -5.60
C ALA A 152 -10.95 -0.84 -5.64
N PHE A 153 -10.55 -0.29 -4.50
CA PHE A 153 -9.96 1.05 -4.45
C PHE A 153 -8.51 1.01 -4.90
N TYR A 154 -8.08 2.06 -5.61
CA TYR A 154 -6.71 2.26 -6.06
C TYR A 154 -6.18 3.65 -5.69
N ALA A 155 -4.94 3.63 -5.24
CA ALA A 155 -4.07 4.79 -5.09
C ALA A 155 -3.41 5.12 -6.44
N SER A 156 -3.18 6.42 -6.69
CA SER A 156 -2.39 6.91 -7.83
C SER A 156 -2.87 6.45 -9.22
N SER A 157 -4.18 6.32 -9.41
CA SER A 157 -4.79 6.00 -10.71
C SER A 157 -4.88 7.18 -11.66
N LEU A 158 -4.76 8.41 -11.15
CA LEU A 158 -4.80 9.64 -11.94
C LEU A 158 -3.40 10.22 -12.09
N ILE A 159 -3.09 10.68 -13.30
CA ILE A 159 -1.81 11.31 -13.65
C ILE A 159 -2.03 12.82 -13.66
N LEU A 160 -1.28 13.54 -12.82
CA LEU A 160 -1.32 14.99 -12.78
C LEU A 160 -0.22 15.56 -13.67
N SER A 161 -0.59 16.40 -14.64
CA SER A 161 0.36 17.22 -15.40
C SER A 161 0.14 18.70 -15.05
N LEU A 162 1.21 19.38 -14.66
CA LEU A 162 1.22 20.79 -14.31
C LEU A 162 2.06 21.57 -15.31
N ASN A 163 1.53 22.69 -15.79
CA ASN A 163 2.28 23.68 -16.55
C ASN A 163 2.41 24.93 -15.69
N SER A 164 3.63 25.22 -15.22
CA SER A 164 3.93 26.36 -14.34
C SER A 164 5.15 27.09 -14.87
N LYS A 165 5.03 28.42 -15.08
CA LYS A 165 6.12 29.30 -15.54
C LYS A 165 6.89 28.77 -16.77
N GLY A 166 6.17 28.19 -17.74
CA GLY A 166 6.75 27.66 -18.97
C GLY A 166 7.48 26.31 -18.82
N LYS A 167 7.41 25.66 -17.65
CA LYS A 167 7.90 24.30 -17.41
C LYS A 167 6.72 23.36 -17.18
N SER A 168 6.77 22.18 -17.81
CA SER A 168 5.83 21.09 -17.59
C SER A 168 6.41 20.07 -16.60
N SER A 169 5.60 19.59 -15.67
CA SER A 169 5.92 18.43 -14.84
C SER A 169 4.73 17.46 -14.83
N THR A 170 5.02 16.16 -14.74
CA THR A 170 4.01 15.11 -14.73
C THR A 170 4.30 14.17 -13.57
N SER A 171 3.28 13.82 -12.80
CA SER A 171 3.41 12.90 -11.67
C SER A 171 3.81 11.51 -12.16
N ARG A 172 4.50 10.76 -11.30
CA ARG A 172 4.87 9.37 -11.59
C ARG A 172 3.64 8.48 -11.85
N GLN A 173 3.83 7.49 -12.71
CA GLN A 173 2.76 6.58 -13.18
C GLN A 173 2.95 5.14 -12.68
N ASP A 174 4.12 4.84 -12.13
CA ASP A 174 4.55 3.53 -11.63
C ASP A 174 4.19 3.30 -10.15
N MET A 175 3.21 4.05 -9.64
CA MET A 175 2.82 4.04 -8.23
C MET A 175 1.37 3.59 -8.01
N ARG A 176 0.72 3.03 -9.03
CA ARG A 176 -0.68 2.60 -8.91
C ARG A 176 -0.76 1.28 -8.14
N TRP A 177 -1.51 1.24 -7.05
CA TRP A 177 -1.71 0.03 -6.24
C TRP A 177 -3.07 0.03 -5.55
N SER A 178 -3.56 -1.17 -5.20
CA SER A 178 -4.77 -1.38 -4.39
C SER A 178 -4.41 -2.07 -3.09
N LEU A 179 -4.99 -1.59 -1.97
CA LEU A 179 -4.74 -2.14 -0.66
C LEU A 179 -5.17 -3.61 -0.57
N THR A 180 -6.39 -3.93 -0.98
CA THR A 180 -6.95 -5.29 -0.82
C THR A 180 -6.29 -6.29 -1.75
N LYS A 181 -6.04 -5.91 -3.02
CA LYS A 181 -5.30 -6.77 -3.96
C LYS A 181 -3.86 -7.00 -3.50
N THR A 182 -3.18 -5.97 -3.01
CA THR A 182 -1.83 -6.13 -2.43
C THR A 182 -1.87 -7.07 -1.23
N HIS A 183 -2.84 -6.90 -0.33
CA HIS A 183 -2.96 -7.75 0.84
C HIS A 183 -3.15 -9.22 0.47
N GLN A 184 -4.06 -9.51 -0.47
CA GLN A 184 -4.33 -10.87 -0.96
C GLN A 184 -3.07 -11.52 -1.56
N MET A 185 -2.31 -10.77 -2.36
CA MET A 185 -1.04 -11.24 -2.92
C MET A 185 -0.03 -11.56 -1.82
N LEU A 186 0.05 -10.75 -0.77
CA LEU A 186 0.92 -10.99 0.38
C LEU A 186 0.43 -12.12 1.30
N THR A 187 -0.88 -12.39 1.35
CA THR A 187 -1.43 -13.52 2.13
C THR A 187 -0.83 -14.84 1.66
N LEU A 188 -0.72 -15.05 0.35
CA LEU A 188 -0.07 -16.24 -0.21
C LEU A 188 1.41 -16.34 0.20
N ARG A 189 2.10 -15.21 0.30
CA ARG A 189 3.52 -15.15 0.65
C ARG A 189 3.78 -15.40 2.13
N TYR A 190 3.02 -14.77 3.02
CA TYR A 190 3.34 -14.69 4.45
C TYR A 190 2.37 -15.46 5.36
N TRP A 191 1.14 -15.68 4.93
CA TRP A 191 0.07 -16.28 5.73
C TRP A 191 -0.74 -17.30 4.91
N PRO A 192 -0.09 -18.33 4.31
CA PRO A 192 -0.76 -19.28 3.43
C PRO A 192 -1.93 -20.00 4.11
N ASP A 193 -1.82 -20.29 5.41
CA ASP A 193 -2.89 -20.96 6.19
C ASP A 193 -4.15 -20.11 6.35
N LYS A 194 -4.06 -18.79 6.14
CA LYS A 194 -5.20 -17.86 6.19
C LYS A 194 -5.84 -17.64 4.81
N PHE A 195 -5.29 -18.24 3.76
CA PHE A 195 -5.89 -18.20 2.43
C PHE A 195 -7.00 -19.25 2.35
N GLN A 196 -8.21 -18.89 2.77
CA GLN A 196 -9.43 -19.62 2.42
C GLN A 196 -10.19 -18.75 1.42
N GLY A 197 -10.27 -19.24 0.18
CA GLY A 197 -10.92 -18.56 -0.94
C GLY A 197 -12.43 -18.44 -0.78
#